data_AF-A0A2E6M0B2-F1
#
_entry.id   AF-A0A2E6M0B2-F1
#
_cell.length_a   1.000
_cell.length_b   1.000
_cell.length_c   1.000
_cell.angle_alpha   90.00
_cell.angle_beta   90.00
_cell.angle_gamma   90.00
#
_symmetry.space_group_name_H-M   'P 1'
#
loop_
_entity.id
_entity.type
_entity.pdbx_description
1 polymer ?
#
loop_
_entity_poly.entity_id
_entity_poly.type
_entity_poly.pdbx_seq_one_letter_code
_entity_poly.pdbx_strand_id
1 'polypeptide(L)'
;MNKRIETEIKEVSNLIDINNDACEFYKKAEEKVEDQHLRSEFVGLRQLHSNVVTKLQSEIASRNVKPEDIQPSETVAGKANRYFGELMAAITPDTDARFISRLEEAEDRCLHSMEDVVKNQDISSELKTVLMNQYDELKKSHDHMRTLKKIRAA
;
A
#
# COMPACT_ATOMS: atom_id res chain seq x y z
N MET A 1 -1.71 21.42 -19.61
CA MET A 1 -1.43 19.98 -19.47
C MET A 1 -2.74 19.22 -19.66
N ASN A 2 -2.72 17.96 -20.09
CA ASN A 2 -3.94 17.22 -20.39
C ASN A 2 -4.60 16.78 -19.06
N LYS A 3 -5.85 17.19 -18.80
CA LYS A 3 -6.55 16.95 -17.52
C LYS A 3 -6.57 15.48 -17.08
N ARG A 4 -6.50 14.56 -18.06
CA ARG A 4 -6.36 13.12 -17.84
C ARG A 4 -5.03 12.76 -17.18
N ILE A 5 -3.91 13.30 -17.67
CA ILE A 5 -2.57 13.02 -17.15
C ILE A 5 -2.43 13.54 -15.72
N GLU A 6 -2.95 14.73 -15.43
CA GLU A 6 -3.00 15.28 -14.07
C GLU A 6 -3.74 14.35 -13.09
N THR A 7 -4.85 13.77 -13.54
CA THR A 7 -5.64 12.83 -12.75
C THR A 7 -4.86 11.54 -12.52
N GLU A 8 -4.25 10.97 -13.57
CA GLU A 8 -3.41 9.77 -13.47
C GLU A 8 -2.24 9.96 -12.50
N ILE A 9 -1.54 11.09 -12.59
CA ILE A 9 -0.44 11.41 -11.66
C ILE A 9 -0.96 11.44 -10.23
N LYS A 10 -2.04 12.18 -9.99
CA LYS A 10 -2.61 12.33 -8.65
C LYS A 10 -3.01 10.98 -8.06
N GLU A 11 -3.69 10.14 -8.83
CA GLU A 11 -4.13 8.83 -8.36
C GLU A 11 -2.94 7.87 -8.13
N VAL A 12 -1.95 7.84 -9.02
CA VAL A 12 -0.76 6.99 -8.84
C VAL A 12 0.12 7.49 -7.69
N SER A 13 0.30 8.80 -7.53
CA SER A 13 1.01 9.39 -6.39
C SER A 13 0.34 9.02 -5.07
N ASN A 14 -1.00 9.06 -5.03
CA ASN A 14 -1.74 8.62 -3.86
C ASN A 14 -1.48 7.13 -3.54
N LEU A 15 -1.46 6.27 -4.55
CA LEU A 15 -1.13 4.85 -4.36
C LEU A 15 0.32 4.66 -3.87
N ILE A 16 1.26 5.45 -4.39
CA ILE A 16 2.66 5.45 -3.93
C ILE A 16 2.73 5.82 -2.44
N ASP A 17 2.03 6.86 -2.01
CA ASP A 17 2.02 7.30 -0.61
C ASP A 17 1.47 6.21 0.31
N ILE A 18 0.34 5.58 -0.04
CA ILE A 18 -0.25 4.48 0.73
C ILE A 18 0.73 3.30 0.87
N ASN A 19 1.43 2.95 -0.22
CA ASN A 19 2.39 1.84 -0.19
C ASN A 19 3.69 2.21 0.55
N ASN A 20 4.12 3.47 0.52
CA ASN A 20 5.25 3.95 1.32
C ASN A 20 4.94 3.91 2.81
N ASP A 21 3.76 4.37 3.22
CA ASP A 21 3.31 4.31 4.61
C ASP A 21 3.27 2.84 5.09
N ALA A 22 2.77 1.92 4.24
CA ALA A 22 2.81 0.49 4.52
C ALA A 22 4.24 -0.04 4.68
N CYS A 23 5.19 0.39 3.83
CA CYS A 23 6.61 0.01 3.95
C CYS A 23 7.21 0.47 5.28
N GLU A 24 6.96 1.72 5.69
CA GLU A 24 7.46 2.24 6.96
C GLU A 24 6.83 1.52 8.15
N PHE A 25 5.54 1.23 8.06
CA PHE A 25 4.82 0.45 9.05
C PHE A 25 5.45 -0.93 9.23
N TYR A 26 5.60 -1.70 8.15
CA TYR A 26 6.16 -3.06 8.22
C TYR A 26 7.59 -3.04 8.74
N LYS A 27 8.40 -2.07 8.33
CA LYS A 27 9.75 -1.89 8.87
C LYS A 27 9.75 -1.76 10.40
N LYS A 28 8.86 -0.94 10.96
CA LYS A 28 8.79 -0.77 12.42
C LYS A 28 8.13 -1.98 13.10
N ALA A 29 7.21 -2.67 12.44
CA ALA A 29 6.65 -3.92 12.94
C ALA A 29 7.74 -5.01 13.04
N GLU A 30 8.63 -5.11 12.05
CA GLU A 30 9.81 -6.00 12.07
C GLU A 30 10.77 -5.70 13.24
N GLU A 31 10.87 -4.45 13.67
CA GLU A 31 11.74 -4.02 14.78
C GLU A 31 11.12 -4.30 16.16
N LYS A 32 9.78 -4.29 16.25
CA LYS A 32 9.04 -4.43 17.51
C LYS A 32 8.59 -5.87 17.81
N VAL A 33 8.44 -6.70 16.79
CA VAL A 33 7.97 -8.08 16.95
C VAL A 33 9.10 -9.01 17.40
N GLU A 34 8.85 -9.81 18.44
CA GLU A 34 9.83 -10.80 18.92
C GLU A 34 9.75 -12.13 18.15
N ASP A 35 8.57 -12.44 17.62
CA ASP A 35 8.32 -13.66 16.86
C ASP A 35 9.05 -13.63 15.51
N GLN A 36 10.02 -14.53 15.35
CA GLN A 36 10.85 -14.63 14.15
C GLN A 36 10.05 -14.94 12.88
N HIS A 37 8.97 -15.74 13.00
CA HIS A 37 8.13 -16.05 11.85
C HIS A 37 7.36 -14.81 11.40
N LEU A 38 6.72 -14.09 12.33
CA LEU A 38 6.05 -12.82 12.01
C LEU A 38 7.00 -11.78 11.42
N ARG A 39 8.23 -11.71 11.94
CA ARG A 39 9.26 -10.83 11.39
C ARG A 39 9.55 -11.15 9.93
N SER A 40 9.73 -12.43 9.58
CA SER A 40 9.91 -12.85 8.19
C SER A 40 8.73 -12.49 7.30
N GLU A 41 7.50 -12.60 7.82
CA GLU A 41 6.31 -12.19 7.06
C GLU A 41 6.28 -10.68 6.80
N PHE A 42 6.56 -9.86 7.83
CA PHE A 42 6.60 -8.40 7.66
C PHE A 42 7.70 -7.95 6.69
N VAL A 43 8.87 -8.61 6.68
CA VAL A 43 9.92 -8.36 5.67
C VAL A 43 9.41 -8.64 4.26
N GLY A 44 8.69 -9.75 4.06
CA GLY A 44 8.11 -10.10 2.77
C GLY A 44 7.10 -9.06 2.28
N LEU A 45 6.22 -8.62 3.18
CA LEU A 45 5.21 -7.59 2.89
C LEU A 45 5.86 -6.24 2.57
N ARG A 46 6.83 -5.80 3.38
CA ARG A 46 7.61 -4.58 3.11
C ARG A 46 8.25 -4.60 1.74
N GLN A 47 8.85 -5.73 1.36
CA GLN A 47 9.49 -5.85 0.04
C GLN A 47 8.47 -5.79 -1.09
N LEU A 48 7.29 -6.39 -0.92
CA LEU A 48 6.20 -6.35 -1.89
C LEU A 48 5.72 -4.91 -2.11
N HIS A 49 5.40 -4.17 -1.05
CA HIS A 49 4.98 -2.77 -1.17
C HIS A 49 6.09 -1.90 -1.77
N SER A 50 7.36 -2.13 -1.39
CA SER A 50 8.50 -1.37 -1.96
C SER A 50 8.66 -1.61 -3.46
N ASN A 51 8.40 -2.84 -3.93
CA ASN A 51 8.42 -3.15 -5.36
C ASN A 51 7.26 -2.45 -6.10
N VAL A 52 6.06 -2.43 -5.51
CA VAL A 52 4.89 -1.72 -6.05
C VAL A 52 5.20 -0.22 -6.16
N VAL A 53 5.71 0.42 -5.09
CA VAL A 53 6.14 1.83 -5.12
C VAL A 53 7.10 2.09 -6.27
N THR A 54 8.14 1.28 -6.40
CA THR A 54 9.17 1.46 -7.43
C THR A 54 8.56 1.40 -8.85
N LYS A 55 7.67 0.43 -9.09
CA LYS A 55 6.99 0.27 -10.39
C LYS A 55 6.07 1.46 -10.68
N LEU A 56 5.29 1.92 -9.69
CA LEU A 56 4.41 3.07 -9.84
C LEU A 56 5.20 4.37 -10.08
N GLN A 57 6.31 4.57 -9.38
CA GLN A 57 7.21 5.71 -9.60
C GLN A 57 7.80 5.70 -11.01
N SER A 58 8.23 4.53 -11.50
CA SER A 58 8.72 4.37 -12.87
C SER A 58 7.63 4.70 -13.90
N GLU A 59 6.37 4.37 -13.61
CA GLU A 59 5.23 4.65 -14.49
C GLU A 59 4.84 6.14 -14.52
N ILE A 60 4.95 6.87 -13.40
CA ILE A 60 4.80 8.33 -13.42
C ILE A 60 5.97 8.97 -14.18
N ALA A 61 7.20 8.51 -13.95
CA ALA A 61 8.38 9.05 -14.60
C ALA A 61 8.36 8.87 -16.13
N SER A 62 7.83 7.74 -16.62
CA SER A 62 7.69 7.46 -18.05
C SER A 62 6.68 8.37 -18.76
N ARG A 63 5.75 8.98 -18.01
CA ARG A 63 4.70 9.89 -18.54
C ARG A 63 5.18 11.33 -18.79
N ASN A 64 6.50 11.57 -18.78
CA ASN A 64 7.14 12.89 -19.04
C ASN A 64 6.59 14.03 -18.16
N VAL A 65 6.31 13.69 -16.91
CA VAL A 65 5.76 14.63 -15.92
C VAL A 65 6.89 15.49 -15.38
N LYS A 66 6.67 16.80 -15.28
CA LYS A 66 7.64 17.64 -14.59
C LYS A 66 7.47 17.48 -13.08
N PRO A 67 8.55 17.52 -12.27
CA PRO A 67 8.45 17.37 -10.82
C PRO A 67 7.48 18.35 -10.14
N GLU A 68 7.25 19.52 -10.76
CA GLU A 68 6.32 20.57 -10.33
C GLU A 68 4.83 20.17 -10.45
N ASP A 69 4.51 19.19 -11.30
CA ASP A 69 3.14 18.71 -11.55
C ASP A 69 2.74 17.56 -10.63
N ILE A 70 3.71 16.99 -9.90
CA ILE A 70 3.49 15.96 -8.87
C ILE A 70 3.04 16.67 -7.60
N GLN A 71 1.76 17.03 -7.53
CA GLN A 71 1.16 17.52 -6.29
C GLN A 71 0.73 16.34 -5.42
N PRO A 72 1.22 16.23 -4.17
CA PRO A 72 0.75 15.23 -3.24
C PRO A 72 -0.76 15.35 -3.05
N SER A 73 -1.49 14.25 -3.13
CA SER A 73 -2.91 14.23 -2.77
C SER A 73 -3.04 14.31 -1.25
N GLU A 74 -3.05 15.53 -0.70
CA GLU A 74 -3.07 15.78 0.76
C GLU A 74 -4.22 15.06 1.48
N THR A 75 -5.38 14.88 0.81
CA THR A 75 -6.60 14.38 1.44
C THR A 75 -6.58 12.87 1.72
N VAL A 76 -5.97 12.06 0.84
CA VAL A 76 -5.95 10.60 1.01
C VAL A 76 -4.65 10.17 1.70
N ALA A 77 -3.52 10.81 1.37
CA ALA A 77 -2.27 10.62 2.09
C ALA A 77 -2.43 10.90 3.59
N GLY A 78 -3.16 11.97 3.98
CA GLY A 78 -3.43 12.27 5.39
C GLY A 78 -4.28 11.22 6.12
N LYS A 79 -5.22 10.56 5.42
CA LYS A 79 -6.06 9.49 6.00
C LYS A 79 -5.28 8.18 6.16
N ALA A 80 -4.47 7.84 5.16
CA ALA A 80 -3.57 6.68 5.23
C ALA A 80 -2.58 6.85 6.38
N ASN A 81 -1.90 8.00 6.44
CA ASN A 81 -0.92 8.29 7.49
C ASN A 81 -1.49 8.20 8.91
N ARG A 82 -2.71 8.72 9.12
CA ARG A 82 -3.37 8.61 10.42
C ARG A 82 -3.66 7.16 10.78
N TYR A 83 -4.18 6.38 9.83
CA TYR A 83 -4.49 4.99 10.09
C TYR A 83 -3.22 4.17 10.39
N PHE A 84 -2.16 4.32 9.61
CA PHE A 84 -0.88 3.67 9.88
C PHE A 84 -0.26 4.15 11.20
N GLY A 85 -0.42 5.42 11.56
CA GLY A 85 -0.05 5.94 12.88
C GLY A 85 -0.77 5.25 14.05
N GLU A 86 -2.09 5.02 13.91
CA GLU A 86 -2.88 4.28 14.90
C GLU A 86 -2.45 2.81 14.99
N LEU A 87 -2.16 2.17 13.85
CA LEU A 87 -1.57 0.82 13.83
C LEU A 87 -0.22 0.80 14.54
N MET A 88 0.64 1.78 14.27
CA MET A 88 1.98 1.91 14.85
C MET A 88 1.95 2.04 16.38
N ALA A 89 0.96 2.79 16.88
CA ALA A 89 0.72 2.95 18.31
C ALA A 89 0.19 1.67 18.97
N ALA A 90 -0.51 0.83 18.20
CA ALA A 90 -1.05 -0.44 18.66
C ALA A 90 -0.07 -1.63 18.59
N ILE A 91 1.13 -1.46 18.02
CA ILE A 91 2.13 -2.53 17.96
C ILE A 91 2.66 -2.84 19.36
N THR A 92 2.45 -4.07 19.82
CA THR A 92 3.00 -4.64 21.05
C THR A 92 4.03 -5.74 20.73
N PRO A 93 5.00 -6.00 21.63
CA PRO A 93 5.95 -7.11 21.47
C PRO A 93 5.24 -8.47 21.32
N ASP A 94 4.18 -8.67 22.12
CA ASP A 94 3.24 -9.78 21.97
C ASP A 94 2.15 -9.37 20.98
N THR A 95 2.41 -9.63 19.70
CA THR A 95 1.53 -9.27 18.60
C THR A 95 0.31 -10.19 18.59
N ASP A 96 -0.83 -9.70 19.10
CA ASP A 96 -2.06 -10.49 19.23
C ASP A 96 -2.89 -10.56 17.94
N ALA A 97 -3.93 -11.40 17.94
CA ALA A 97 -4.83 -11.55 16.80
C ALA A 97 -5.55 -10.24 16.40
N ARG A 98 -5.69 -9.26 17.31
CA ARG A 98 -6.30 -7.96 16.97
C ARG A 98 -5.34 -7.14 16.13
N PHE A 99 -4.05 -7.16 16.45
CA PHE A 99 -3.05 -6.49 15.63
C PHE A 99 -3.03 -7.04 14.20
N ILE A 100 -2.98 -8.37 14.06
CA ILE A 100 -3.04 -9.02 12.75
C ILE A 100 -4.35 -8.71 12.01
N SER A 101 -5.48 -8.60 12.73
CA SER A 101 -6.75 -8.18 12.12
C SER A 101 -6.70 -6.74 11.58
N ARG A 102 -6.14 -5.80 12.34
CA ARG A 102 -6.02 -4.41 11.86
C ARG A 102 -5.06 -4.29 10.67
N LEU A 103 -4.06 -5.16 10.62
CA LEU A 103 -3.18 -5.27 9.47
C LEU A 103 -3.89 -5.77 8.21
N GLU A 104 -4.69 -6.83 8.32
CA GLU A 104 -5.56 -7.27 7.21
C GLU A 104 -6.44 -6.12 6.71
N GLU A 105 -7.06 -5.37 7.63
CA GLU A 105 -7.88 -4.21 7.26
C GLU A 105 -7.06 -3.11 6.55
N ALA A 106 -5.77 -2.97 6.86
CA ALA A 106 -4.86 -2.04 6.18
C ALA A 106 -4.61 -2.47 4.72
N GLU A 107 -4.30 -3.75 4.53
CA GLU A 107 -4.11 -4.35 3.21
C GLU A 107 -5.38 -4.25 2.37
N ASP A 108 -6.55 -4.50 2.97
CA ASP A 108 -7.84 -4.40 2.30
C ASP A 108 -8.13 -2.97 1.80
N ARG A 109 -7.82 -1.94 2.60
CA ARG A 109 -7.91 -0.54 2.14
C ARG A 109 -6.96 -0.25 0.98
N CYS A 110 -5.72 -0.75 1.05
CA CYS A 110 -4.74 -0.55 -0.01
C CYS A 110 -5.25 -1.16 -1.32
N LEU A 111 -5.78 -2.37 -1.24
CA LEU A 111 -6.38 -3.09 -2.36
C LEU A 111 -7.61 -2.37 -2.91
N HIS A 112 -8.52 -1.90 -2.05
CA HIS A 112 -9.68 -1.10 -2.45
C HIS A 112 -9.27 0.23 -3.11
N SER A 113 -8.25 0.92 -2.59
CA SER A 113 -7.75 2.16 -3.19
C SER A 113 -7.21 1.90 -4.60
N MET A 114 -6.48 0.81 -4.79
CA MET A 114 -6.00 0.38 -6.12
C MET A 114 -7.17 0.06 -7.06
N GLU A 115 -8.19 -0.64 -6.56
CA GLU A 115 -9.40 -0.99 -7.33
C GLU A 115 -10.18 0.26 -7.78
N ASP A 116 -10.34 1.24 -6.89
CA ASP A 116 -11.01 2.50 -7.19
C ASP A 116 -10.29 3.28 -8.30
N VAL A 117 -8.96 3.32 -8.27
CA VAL A 117 -8.16 3.93 -9.34
C VAL A 117 -8.33 3.15 -10.66
N VAL A 118 -8.30 1.82 -10.64
CA VAL A 118 -8.50 1.01 -11.86
C VAL A 118 -9.90 1.21 -12.46
N LYS A 119 -10.92 1.38 -11.62
CA LYS A 119 -12.30 1.64 -12.06
C LYS A 119 -12.51 3.06 -12.59
N ASN A 120 -11.65 4.01 -12.23
CA ASN A 120 -11.76 5.40 -12.67
C ASN A 120 -11.69 5.50 -14.21
N GLN A 121 -12.68 6.15 -14.83
CA GLN A 121 -12.77 6.31 -16.29
C GLN A 121 -11.76 7.31 -16.85
N ASP A 122 -11.23 8.18 -16.00
CA ASP A 122 -10.19 9.16 -16.34
C ASP A 122 -8.78 8.55 -16.33
N ILE A 123 -8.66 7.24 -16.16
CA ILE A 123 -7.37 6.52 -16.23
C ILE A 123 -7.26 5.79 -17.58
N SER A 124 -6.12 5.94 -18.26
CA SER A 124 -5.82 5.26 -19.52
C SER A 124 -5.77 3.73 -19.38
N SER A 125 -6.14 3.02 -20.44
CA SER A 125 -6.10 1.54 -20.47
C SER A 125 -4.70 0.97 -20.23
N GLU A 126 -3.66 1.69 -20.69
CA GLU A 126 -2.26 1.34 -20.43
C GLU A 126 -1.96 1.38 -18.93
N LEU A 127 -2.33 2.46 -18.24
CA LEU A 127 -2.13 2.57 -16.79
C LEU A 127 -2.95 1.54 -16.04
N LYS A 128 -4.21 1.31 -16.44
CA LYS A 128 -5.05 0.26 -15.83
C LYS A 128 -4.41 -1.11 -15.88
N THR A 129 -3.74 -1.45 -16.99
CA THR A 129 -3.04 -2.73 -17.13
C THR A 129 -1.89 -2.85 -16.12
N VAL A 130 -1.11 -1.77 -15.95
CA VAL A 130 -0.01 -1.73 -14.96
C VAL A 130 -0.55 -1.84 -13.53
N LEU A 131 -1.61 -1.09 -13.22
CA LEU A 131 -2.26 -1.09 -11.90
C LEU A 131 -2.92 -2.43 -11.59
N MET A 132 -3.55 -3.10 -12.56
CA MET A 132 -4.09 -4.45 -12.39
C MET A 132 -3.01 -5.48 -12.07
N ASN A 133 -1.85 -5.39 -12.72
CA ASN A 133 -0.72 -6.27 -12.38
C ASN A 133 -0.25 -6.04 -10.94
N GLN A 134 -0.24 -4.79 -10.46
CA GLN A 134 0.12 -4.49 -9.06
C GLN A 134 -0.98 -4.92 -8.08
N TYR A 135 -2.24 -4.79 -8.48
CA TYR A 135 -3.39 -5.25 -7.72
C TYR A 135 -3.28 -6.76 -7.43
N ASP A 136 -2.92 -7.56 -8.44
CA ASP A 136 -2.75 -9.01 -8.25
C ASP A 136 -1.58 -9.36 -7.31
N GLU A 137 -0.53 -8.53 -7.25
CA GLU A 137 0.55 -8.67 -6.27
C GLU A 137 0.06 -8.32 -4.86
N LEU A 138 -0.60 -7.18 -4.68
CA LEU A 138 -1.18 -6.76 -3.40
C LEU A 138 -2.24 -7.73 -2.89
N LYS A 139 -3.02 -8.34 -3.78
CA LYS A 139 -4.02 -9.34 -3.41
C LYS A 139 -3.39 -10.58 -2.78
N LYS A 140 -2.22 -11.01 -3.27
CA LYS A 140 -1.46 -12.12 -2.66
C LYS A 140 -0.98 -11.76 -1.25
N SER A 141 -0.54 -10.51 -1.04
CA SER A 141 -0.20 -9.96 0.28
C SER A 141 -1.39 -10.05 1.24
N HIS A 142 -2.55 -9.55 0.81
CA HIS A 142 -3.79 -9.59 1.58
C HIS A 142 -4.21 -11.03 1.93
N ASP A 143 -4.23 -11.94 0.96
CA ASP A 143 -4.63 -13.34 1.18
C ASP A 143 -3.67 -14.07 2.14
N HIS A 144 -2.39 -13.71 2.09
CA HIS A 144 -1.39 -14.20 3.02
C HIS A 144 -1.65 -13.69 4.45
N MET A 145 -1.89 -12.39 4.64
CA MET A 145 -2.24 -11.81 5.94
C MET A 145 -3.55 -12.38 6.51
N ARG A 146 -4.54 -12.61 5.65
CA ARG A 146 -5.78 -13.27 6.03
C ARG A 146 -5.56 -14.70 6.51
N THR A 147 -4.61 -15.41 5.91
CA THR A 147 -4.22 -16.76 6.34
C THR A 147 -3.50 -16.71 7.68
N LEU A 148 -2.56 -15.78 7.86
CA LEU A 148 -1.86 -15.56 9.12
C LEU A 148 -2.82 -15.23 10.27
N LYS A 149 -3.84 -14.39 10.02
CA LYS A 149 -4.92 -14.09 10.95
C LYS A 149 -5.65 -15.34 11.41
N LYS A 150 -6.02 -16.23 10.48
CA LYS A 150 -6.71 -17.49 10.80
C LYS A 150 -5.87 -18.41 11.68
N ILE A 151 -4.56 -18.49 11.40
CA ILE A 151 -3.64 -19.32 12.18
C ILE A 151 -3.48 -18.78 13.61
N ARG A 152 -3.41 -17.45 13.78
CA ARG A 152 -3.20 -16.79 15.08
C ARG A 152 -4.48 -16.61 15.91
N ALA A 153 -5.66 -16.73 15.28
CA ALA A 153 -6.95 -16.66 15.95
C ALA A 153 -7.49 -18.04 16.39
N ALA A 154 -6.79 -19.12 16.01
CA ALA A 154 -7.10 -20.50 16.38
C ALA A 154 -6.32 -20.92 17.64
#